data_AF-A0A5K1BW07-F1
#
_entry.id   AF-A0A5K1BW07-F1
#
_cell.length_a   1.000
_cell.length_b   1.000
_cell.length_c   1.000
_cell.angle_alpha   90.00
_cell.angle_beta   90.00
_cell.angle_gamma   90.00
#
_symmetry.space_group_name_H-M   'P 1'
#
loop_
_entity.id
_entity.type
_entity.pdbx_description
1 polymer ?
#
loop_
_entity_poly.entity_id
_entity_poly.type
_entity_poly.pdbx_seq_one_letter_code
_entity_poly.pdbx_strand_id
1 'polypeptide(L)' 'VCIDNENLEDCTVVKVDSANKKGLLLDVVQALTEMDLIITKGYVSSDAGWFMD' A
#
# COMPACT_ATOMS: atom_id res chain seq x y z
N VAL A 1 2.25 7.32 3.60
CA VAL A 1 1.38 6.96 2.45
C VAL A 1 1.66 7.95 1.34
N CYS A 2 1.93 7.46 0.14
CA CYS A 2 2.15 8.28 -1.06
C CYS A 2 1.20 7.80 -2.16
N ILE A 3 0.58 8.74 -2.89
CA ILE A 3 -0.33 8.45 -3.99
C ILE A 3 0.27 9.06 -5.24
N ASP A 4 0.38 8.26 -6.30
CA ASP A 4 0.88 8.66 -7.60
C ASP A 4 -0.21 8.44 -8.65
N ASN A 5 -0.72 9.55 -9.18
CA ASN A 5 -1.73 9.63 -10.24
C ASN A 5 -1.19 10.32 -11.50
N GLU A 6 0.09 10.71 -11.52
CA GLU A 6 0.66 11.51 -12.62
C GLU A 6 1.49 10.66 -13.57
N ASN A 7 2.09 9.56 -13.09
CA ASN A 7 3.00 8.74 -13.89
C ASN A 7 2.30 7.64 -14.71
N LEU A 8 1.03 7.35 -14.43
CA LEU A 8 0.23 6.34 -15.14
C LEU A 8 -1.17 6.88 -15.40
N GLU A 9 -1.56 7.03 -16.66
CA GLU A 9 -2.89 7.55 -17.04
C GLU A 9 -4.03 6.59 -16.64
N ASP A 10 -3.77 5.28 -16.65
CA ASP A 10 -4.80 4.25 -16.46
C ASP A 10 -4.87 3.68 -15.04
N CYS A 11 -3.96 4.07 -14.13
CA CYS A 11 -3.81 3.44 -12.82
C CYS A 11 -3.38 4.42 -11.74
N THR A 12 -4.00 4.31 -10.57
CA THR A 12 -3.52 4.96 -9.33
C THR A 12 -2.56 4.04 -8.60
N VAL A 13 -1.37 4.54 -8.27
CA VAL A 13 -0.38 3.81 -7.46
C VAL A 13 -0.41 4.33 -6.03
N VAL A 14 -0.77 3.45 -5.08
CA VAL A 14 -0.77 3.76 -3.64
C VAL A 14 0.39 3.04 -2.97
N LYS A 15 1.29 3.80 -2.35
CA LYS A 15 2.42 3.29 -1.57
C LYS A 15 2.15 3.47 -0.08
N VAL A 16 2.23 2.38 0.68
CA VAL A 16 1.95 2.37 2.13
C VAL A 16 3.20 1.88 2.86
N ASP A 17 3.93 2.82 3.45
CA ASP A 17 5.03 2.53 4.36
C ASP A 17 4.50 2.52 5.80
N SER A 18 4.72 1.41 6.51
CA SER A 18 4.31 1.24 7.91
C SER A 18 5.24 0.26 8.62
N ALA A 19 5.36 0.39 9.94
CA ALA A 19 5.89 -0.68 10.78
C ALA A 19 5.11 -1.97 10.52
N ASN A 20 5.82 -3.10 10.44
CA ASN A 20 5.19 -4.41 10.23
C ASN A 20 4.35 -4.78 11.45
N LYS A 21 3.03 -4.76 11.27
CA LYS A 21 2.05 -5.17 12.28
C LYS A 21 1.29 -6.38 11.75
N LYS A 22 0.97 -7.31 12.64
CA LYS A 22 0.12 -8.45 12.28
C LYS A 22 -1.23 -7.92 11.78
N GLY A 23 -1.63 -8.33 10.57
CA GLY A 23 -2.88 -7.91 9.95
C GLY A 23 -2.78 -6.70 9.02
N LEU A 24 -1.65 -5.99 8.98
CA LEU A 24 -1.50 -4.75 8.20
C LEU A 24 -1.94 -4.89 6.72
N LEU A 25 -1.53 -5.96 6.04
CA LEU A 25 -1.91 -6.17 4.65
C LEU A 25 -3.42 -6.34 4.48
N LEU A 26 -4.08 -7.03 5.41
CA LEU A 26 -5.53 -7.23 5.38
C LEU A 26 -6.24 -5.89 5.62
N ASP A 27 -5.78 -5.11 6.59
CA ASP A 27 -6.35 -3.78 6.89
C ASP A 27 -6.23 -2.85 5.67
N VAL A 28 -5.09 -2.88 4.97
CA VAL A 28 -4.87 -2.07 3.75
C VAL A 28 -5.79 -2.52 2.63
N VAL A 29 -5.88 -3.82 2.36
CA VAL A 29 -6.75 -4.35 1.30
C VAL A 29 -8.22 -4.01 1.61
N GLN A 30 -8.64 -4.18 2.86
CA GLN A 30 -10.00 -3.88 3.28
C GLN A 30 -10.32 -2.40 3.05
N ALA A 31 -9.46 -1.48 3.50
CA ALA A 31 -9.66 -0.05 3.32
C ALA A 31 -9.74 0.34 1.82
N LEU A 32 -8.90 -0.24 0.96
CA LEU A 32 -8.97 0.01 -0.48
C LEU A 32 -10.28 -0.50 -1.09
N THR A 33 -10.73 -1.69 -0.69
CA THR A 33 -12.01 -2.24 -1.18
C THR A 33 -13.22 -1.48 -0.66
N GLU A 34 -13.17 -0.94 0.57
CA GLU A 34 -14.23 -0.08 1.14
C GLU A 34 -14.34 1.27 0.43
N MET A 35 -13.28 1.70 -0.28
CA MET A 35 -13.27 2.89 -1.13
C MET A 35 -13.67 2.60 -2.59
N ASP A 36 -14.24 1.42 -2.86
CA ASP A 36 -14.62 0.96 -4.20
C ASP A 36 -13.43 0.91 -5.20
N LEU A 37 -12.20 0.77 -4.70
CA LEU A 37 -11.01 0.66 -5.56
C LEU A 37 -10.75 -0.81 -5.96
N ILE A 38 -10.42 -1.00 -7.23
CA ILE A 38 -10.06 -2.31 -7.78
C ILE A 38 -8.55 -2.48 -7.75
N ILE A 39 -8.05 -3.44 -6.97
CA ILE A 39 -6.62 -3.76 -6.89
C ILE A 39 -6.27 -4.69 -8.07
N THR A 40 -5.54 -4.16 -9.05
CA THR A 40 -5.11 -4.93 -10.24
C THR A 40 -3.76 -5.62 -10.05
N LYS A 41 -2.87 -5.02 -9.25
CA LYS A 41 -1.54 -5.54 -8.87
C LYS A 41 -1.19 -5.06 -7.47
N GLY A 42 -0.40 -5.86 -6.74
CA GLY A 42 0.12 -5.49 -5.43
C GLY A 42 1.55 -6.01 -5.24
N TYR A 43 2.41 -5.15 -4.69
CA TYR A 43 3.75 -5.50 -4.28
C TYR A 43 3.87 -5.26 -2.78
N VAL A 44 4.38 -6.26 -2.04
CA VAL A 44 4.60 -6.16 -0.60
C VAL A 44 6.07 -6.45 -0.36
N SER A 45 6.76 -5.46 0.21
CA SER A 45 8.13 -5.61 0.72
C SER A 45 8.09 -5.43 2.23
N SER A 46 8.89 -6.21 2.93
CA SER A 46 9.19 -6.00 4.33
C SER A 46 10.68 -5.81 4.43
N ASP A 47 11.12 -4.55 4.46
CA ASP A 47 12.51 -4.25 4.74
C ASP A 47 12.82 -4.71 6.17
N ALA A 48 13.80 -5.60 6.32
CA ALA A 48 14.15 -6.24 7.59
C ALA A 48 14.80 -5.28 8.62
N GLY A 49 14.71 -3.98 8.39
CA GLY A 49 15.42 -2.97 9.17
C GLY A 49 14.80 -1.58 9.03
N TRP A 50 13.64 -1.37 9.64
CA TRP A 50 13.36 -0.07 10.23
C TRP A 50 13.99 -0.10 11.63
N PHE A 51 15.31 0.08 11.69
CA PHE A 51 15.94 0.57 12.91
C PHE A 51 16.18 2.06 12.64
N MET A 52 15.19 2.87 12.97
CA MET A 52 15.39 4.31 13.20
C MET A 52 15.48 4.47 14.72
N ASP A 53 16.66 4.16 15.26
CA ASP A 53 17.29 4.90 16.35
C ASP A 53 18.63 5.43 15.80
#